data_AF-A0A368SY34-F1
#
_entry.id   AF-A0A368SY34-F1
#
_cell.length_a   1.000
_cell.length_b   1.000
_cell.length_c   1.000
_cell.angle_alpha   90.00
_cell.angle_beta   90.00
_cell.angle_gamma   90.00
#
_symmetry.space_group_name_H-M   'P 1'
#
loop_
_entity.id
_entity.type
_entity.pdbx_description
1 polymer ?
#
loop_
_entity_poly.entity_id
_entity_poly.type
_entity_poly.pdbx_seq_one_letter_code
_entity_poly.pdbx_strand_id
1 'polypeptide(L)'
;FYTRLDTQPDIPLLVAAMLAFGLGTGLAFAVTNDTVLASVPRERAGAAAAISETGMEVGGALGIAVLGSVLNGAYRGSVELPAGVPEDVRRAAEDSLAAALDAAAGLPAGAAEAVAATAREAFLTGIGVTMAVAGALLAAVAAAALYALRDVPKVIPDSAGGAHDPSADAAAPRS
;
A
#
# COMPACT_ATOMS: atom_id res chain seq x y z
N PHE A 1 28.45 -18.69 3.27
CA PHE A 1 28.16 -18.56 4.70
C PHE A 1 26.71 -18.10 4.99
N TYR A 2 25.71 -18.24 4.09
CA TYR A 2 24.30 -18.00 4.44
C TYR A 2 23.30 -18.95 3.75
N THR A 3 23.78 -20.05 3.16
CA THR A 3 22.99 -20.97 2.32
C THR A 3 22.22 -22.04 3.10
N ARG A 4 21.93 -21.81 4.38
CA ARG A 4 21.09 -22.67 5.23
C ARG A 4 20.30 -21.80 6.19
N LEU A 5 19.29 -21.11 5.69
CA LEU A 5 18.12 -20.84 6.51
C LEU A 5 17.10 -21.89 6.10
N ASP A 6 16.78 -22.70 7.09
CA ASP A 6 15.85 -23.81 7.08
C ASP A 6 14.53 -23.43 6.41
N THR A 7 13.83 -24.47 5.96
CA THR A 7 12.43 -24.44 5.49
C THR A 7 11.47 -24.20 6.65
N GLN A 8 11.77 -23.21 7.50
CA GLN A 8 10.86 -22.61 8.46
C GLN A 8 10.93 -21.10 8.23
N PRO A 9 9.79 -20.40 8.09
CA PRO A 9 9.82 -18.95 8.17
C PRO A 9 10.52 -18.60 9.48
N ASP A 10 11.59 -17.82 9.40
CA ASP A 10 12.22 -17.20 10.54
C ASP A 10 11.23 -16.17 11.09
N ILE A 11 10.25 -16.69 11.85
CA ILE A 11 9.23 -15.93 12.57
C ILE A 11 9.79 -14.66 13.21
N PRO A 12 10.97 -14.64 13.86
CA PRO A 12 11.56 -13.39 14.35
C PRO A 12 11.87 -12.37 13.24
N LEU A 13 12.38 -12.77 12.08
CA LEU A 13 12.60 -11.86 10.95
C LEU A 13 11.27 -11.34 10.41
N LEU A 14 10.27 -12.20 10.26
CA LEU A 14 8.93 -11.79 9.82
C LEU A 14 8.33 -10.76 10.79
N VAL A 15 8.41 -11.03 12.11
CA VAL A 15 7.96 -10.11 13.16
C VAL A 15 8.74 -8.80 13.09
N ALA A 16 10.06 -8.84 12.93
CA ALA A 16 10.88 -7.63 12.80
C ALA A 16 10.51 -6.81 11.55
N ALA A 17 10.29 -7.47 10.41
CA ALA A 17 9.85 -6.82 9.18
C ALA A 17 8.46 -6.18 9.33
N MET A 18 7.51 -6.89 9.96
CA MET A 18 6.18 -6.35 10.26
C MET A 18 6.23 -5.16 11.22
N LEU A 19 7.06 -5.21 12.26
CA LEU A 19 7.27 -4.10 13.18
C LEU A 19 7.87 -2.88 12.46
N ALA A 20 8.90 -3.09 11.65
CA ALA A 20 9.51 -2.03 10.86
C ALA A 20 8.51 -1.39 9.88
N PHE A 21 7.71 -2.21 9.20
CA PHE A 21 6.65 -1.75 8.31
C PHE A 21 5.56 -0.97 9.06
N GLY A 22 5.08 -1.49 10.20
CA GLY A 22 4.06 -0.83 11.01
C GLY A 22 4.53 0.50 11.61
N LEU A 23 5.77 0.55 12.10
CA LEU A 23 6.38 1.79 12.62
C LEU A 23 6.56 2.81 11.50
N GLY A 24 7.09 2.39 10.35
CA GLY A 24 7.32 3.26 9.20
C GLY A 24 6.02 3.86 8.67
N THR A 25 4.97 3.04 8.51
CA THR A 25 3.66 3.52 8.06
C THR A 25 3.00 4.43 9.09
N GLY A 26 3.05 4.08 10.39
CA GLY A 26 2.51 4.93 11.46
C GLY A 26 3.15 6.31 11.51
N LEU A 27 4.48 6.39 11.40
CA LEU A 27 5.20 7.67 11.32
C LEU A 27 4.85 8.45 10.06
N ALA A 28 4.77 7.79 8.91
CA ALA A 28 4.40 8.43 7.64
C ALA A 28 2.98 9.04 7.71
N PHE A 29 2.00 8.32 8.27
CA PHE A 29 0.65 8.81 8.46
C PHE A 29 0.60 10.03 9.39
N ALA A 30 1.28 9.95 10.54
CA ALA A 30 1.33 11.05 11.51
C ALA A 30 1.92 12.33 10.88
N VAL A 31 3.10 12.21 10.26
CA VAL A 31 3.78 13.35 9.63
C VAL A 31 2.97 13.93 8.47
N THR A 32 2.35 13.08 7.66
CA THR A 32 1.54 13.54 6.51
C THR A 32 0.33 14.34 7.00
N ASN A 33 -0.40 13.85 8.00
CA ASN A 33 -1.57 14.52 8.54
C ASN A 33 -1.22 15.90 9.14
N ASP A 34 -0.14 15.96 9.92
CA ASP A 34 0.35 17.22 10.50
C ASP A 34 0.78 18.21 9.41
N THR A 35 1.51 17.73 8.39
CA THR A 35 2.00 18.57 7.29
C THR A 35 0.85 19.15 6.47
N VAL A 36 -0.17 18.33 6.15
CA VAL A 36 -1.35 18.78 5.40
C VAL A 36 -2.08 19.89 6.16
N LEU A 37 -2.41 19.65 7.44
CA LEU A 37 -3.14 20.63 8.25
C LEU A 37 -2.37 21.94 8.45
N ALA A 38 -1.04 21.85 8.57
CA ALA A 38 -0.20 23.01 8.85
C ALA A 38 0.08 23.85 7.57
N SER A 39 -0.08 23.27 6.37
CA SER A 39 0.28 23.91 5.09
C SER A 39 -0.76 24.91 4.52
N VAL A 40 -1.92 25.07 5.16
CA VAL A 40 -3.05 25.85 4.62
C VAL A 40 -3.64 26.83 5.65
N PRO A 41 -4.07 28.04 5.23
CA PRO A 41 -4.81 28.95 6.10
C PRO A 41 -6.09 28.30 6.65
N ARG A 42 -6.48 28.67 7.88
CA ARG A 42 -7.62 28.08 8.60
C ARG A 42 -8.92 28.13 7.80
N GLU A 43 -9.11 29.18 7.01
CA GLU A 43 -10.31 29.40 6.20
C GLU A 43 -10.41 28.41 5.02
N ARG A 44 -9.30 27.75 4.65
CA ARG A 44 -9.20 26.79 3.54
C ARG A 44 -8.90 25.35 4.01
N ALA A 45 -8.72 25.14 5.31
CA ALA A 45 -8.40 23.82 5.87
C ALA A 45 -9.44 22.75 5.49
N GLY A 46 -10.73 23.10 5.45
CA GLY A 46 -11.78 22.17 5.03
C GLY A 46 -11.68 21.72 3.57
N ALA A 47 -11.29 22.62 2.66
CA ALA A 47 -11.08 22.28 1.25
C ALA A 47 -9.84 21.39 1.06
N ALA A 48 -8.75 21.68 1.79
CA ALA A 48 -7.53 20.87 1.75
C ALA A 48 -7.75 19.47 2.35
N ALA A 49 -8.52 19.37 3.44
CA ALA A 49 -8.90 18.10 4.04
C ALA A 49 -9.73 17.25 3.05
N ALA A 50 -10.73 17.86 2.39
CA ALA A 50 -11.55 17.17 1.40
C ALA A 50 -10.72 16.63 0.22
N ILE A 51 -9.78 17.43 -0.31
CA ILE A 51 -8.88 16.99 -1.39
C ILE A 51 -7.97 15.84 -0.91
N SER A 52 -7.47 15.90 0.33
CA SER A 52 -6.61 14.87 0.89
C SER A 52 -7.36 13.56 1.07
N GLU A 53 -8.60 13.61 1.56
CA GLU A 53 -9.45 12.43 1.71
C GLU A 53 -9.75 11.78 0.36
N THR A 54 -10.16 12.57 -0.63
CA THR A 54 -10.36 12.06 -2.00
C THR A 54 -9.07 11.47 -2.56
N GLY A 55 -7.92 12.11 -2.30
CA GLY A 55 -6.61 11.60 -2.69
C GLY A 55 -6.30 10.24 -2.07
N MET A 56 -6.62 10.04 -0.78
CA MET A 56 -6.44 8.76 -0.08
C MET A 56 -7.37 7.68 -0.63
N GLU A 57 -8.65 7.99 -0.84
CA GLU A 57 -9.63 7.04 -1.40
C GLU A 57 -9.24 6.61 -2.82
N VAL A 58 -8.90 7.58 -3.69
CA VAL A 58 -8.46 7.31 -5.06
C VAL A 58 -7.14 6.55 -5.08
N GLY A 59 -6.18 6.95 -4.24
CA GLY A 59 -4.89 6.27 -4.11
C GLY A 59 -5.06 4.82 -3.64
N GLY A 60 -5.93 4.58 -2.66
CA GLY A 60 -6.27 3.25 -2.17
C GLY A 60 -6.91 2.39 -3.26
N ALA A 61 -7.91 2.92 -3.98
CA ALA A 61 -8.57 2.20 -5.06
C ALA A 61 -7.60 1.87 -6.21
N LEU A 62 -6.76 2.82 -6.61
CA LEU A 62 -5.74 2.62 -7.63
C LEU A 62 -4.69 1.58 -7.18
N GLY A 63 -4.26 1.64 -5.92
CA GLY A 63 -3.34 0.65 -5.36
C GLY A 63 -3.90 -0.76 -5.40
N ILE A 64 -5.15 -0.94 -4.99
CA ILE A 64 -5.85 -2.23 -5.07
C ILE A 64 -5.94 -2.72 -6.52
N ALA A 65 -6.33 -1.84 -7.45
CA ALA A 65 -6.48 -2.19 -8.86
C ALA A 65 -5.16 -2.60 -9.52
N VAL A 66 -4.10 -1.80 -9.30
CA VAL A 66 -2.77 -2.05 -9.89
C VAL A 66 -2.15 -3.31 -9.28
N LEU A 67 -2.10 -3.41 -7.95
CA LEU A 67 -1.49 -4.57 -7.29
C LEU A 67 -2.29 -5.84 -7.53
N GLY A 68 -3.62 -5.77 -7.55
CA GLY A 68 -4.48 -6.89 -7.93
C GLY A 68 -4.25 -7.34 -9.37
N SER A 69 -4.07 -6.41 -10.31
CA SER A 69 -3.75 -6.73 -11.70
C SER A 69 -2.38 -7.40 -11.84
N VAL A 70 -1.37 -6.92 -11.11
CA VAL A 70 -0.03 -7.53 -11.07
C VAL A 70 -0.10 -8.94 -10.49
N LEU A 71 -0.79 -9.12 -9.36
CA LEU A 71 -0.97 -10.42 -8.73
C LEU A 71 -1.64 -11.40 -9.69
N ASN A 72 -2.73 -10.99 -10.32
CA ASN A 72 -3.46 -11.85 -11.25
C ASN A 72 -2.63 -12.19 -12.50
N GLY A 73 -1.93 -11.21 -13.07
CA GLY A 73 -1.07 -11.42 -14.22
C GLY A 73 0.12 -12.34 -13.91
N ALA A 74 0.78 -12.13 -12.77
CA ALA A 74 1.91 -12.95 -12.34
C ALA A 74 1.46 -14.38 -11.96
N TYR A 75 0.32 -14.52 -11.29
CA TYR A 75 -0.31 -15.82 -11.02
C TYR A 75 -0.57 -16.57 -12.32
N ARG A 76 -1.34 -15.98 -13.24
CA ARG A 76 -1.69 -16.59 -14.53
C ARG A 76 -0.45 -16.97 -15.35
N GLY A 77 0.59 -16.14 -15.33
CA GLY A 77 1.85 -16.42 -16.01
C GLY A 77 2.71 -17.52 -15.37
N SER A 78 2.38 -17.94 -14.14
CA SER A 78 3.15 -18.94 -13.38
C SER A 78 2.39 -20.27 -13.17
N VAL A 79 1.12 -20.37 -13.60
CA VAL A 79 0.34 -21.60 -13.48
C VAL A 79 0.78 -22.59 -14.57
N GLU A 80 1.43 -23.69 -14.15
CA GLU A 80 1.90 -24.75 -15.03
C GLU A 80 1.25 -26.09 -14.69
N LEU A 81 0.04 -26.33 -15.22
CA LEU A 81 -0.71 -27.53 -14.90
C LEU A 81 -0.15 -28.80 -15.56
N PRO A 82 -0.22 -29.96 -14.88
CA PRO A 82 0.16 -31.25 -15.45
C PRO A 82 -0.54 -31.57 -16.78
N ALA A 83 0.14 -32.37 -17.61
CA ALA A 83 -0.49 -32.94 -18.80
C ALA A 83 -1.65 -33.86 -18.41
N GLY A 84 -2.74 -33.84 -19.20
CA GLY A 84 -3.93 -34.66 -18.96
C GLY A 84 -4.98 -34.06 -18.03
N VAL A 85 -4.76 -32.84 -17.51
CA VAL A 85 -5.81 -32.08 -16.81
C VAL A 85 -6.90 -31.65 -17.82
N PRO A 86 -8.19 -31.86 -17.51
CA PRO A 86 -9.30 -31.39 -18.34
C PRO A 86 -9.22 -29.89 -18.65
N GLU A 87 -9.68 -29.50 -19.83
CA GLU A 87 -9.55 -28.12 -20.34
C GLU A 87 -10.38 -27.10 -19.53
N ASP A 88 -11.52 -27.53 -18.98
CA ASP A 88 -12.34 -26.74 -18.05
C ASP A 88 -11.59 -26.42 -16.76
N VAL A 89 -10.89 -27.41 -16.18
CA VAL A 89 -10.04 -27.19 -15.00
C VAL A 89 -8.87 -26.29 -15.33
N ARG A 90 -8.28 -26.43 -16.54
CA ARG A 90 -7.20 -25.55 -17.00
C ARG A 90 -7.63 -24.09 -17.05
N ARG A 91 -8.77 -23.81 -17.69
CA ARG A 91 -9.32 -22.45 -17.76
C ARG A 91 -9.65 -21.88 -16.38
N ALA A 92 -10.26 -22.69 -15.52
CA ALA A 92 -10.54 -22.29 -14.14
C ALA A 92 -9.25 -21.93 -13.39
N ALA A 93 -8.18 -22.72 -13.57
CA ALA A 93 -6.90 -22.44 -12.94
C ALA A 93 -6.23 -21.18 -13.50
N GLU A 94 -6.37 -20.88 -14.79
CA GLU A 94 -5.89 -19.63 -15.39
C GLU A 94 -6.67 -18.39 -14.93
N ASP A 95 -7.92 -18.55 -14.48
CA ASP A 95 -8.76 -17.46 -13.98
C ASP A 95 -8.40 -17.04 -12.57
N SER A 96 -8.27 -17.98 -11.63
CA SER A 96 -7.86 -17.65 -10.26
C SER A 96 -7.50 -18.90 -9.46
N LEU A 97 -6.77 -18.72 -8.35
CA LEU A 97 -6.53 -19.78 -7.38
C LEU A 97 -7.84 -20.38 -6.84
N ALA A 98 -8.84 -19.54 -6.56
CA ALA A 98 -10.12 -20.01 -6.03
C ALA A 98 -10.84 -20.92 -7.03
N ALA A 99 -10.90 -20.51 -8.30
CA ALA A 99 -11.47 -21.31 -9.37
C ALA A 99 -10.66 -22.60 -9.63
N ALA A 100 -9.33 -22.55 -9.50
CA ALA A 100 -8.48 -23.73 -9.59
C ALA A 100 -8.84 -24.78 -8.51
N LEU A 101 -8.99 -24.34 -7.26
CA LEU A 101 -9.28 -25.20 -6.12
C LEU A 101 -10.71 -25.79 -6.21
N ASP A 102 -11.66 -24.98 -6.67
CA ASP A 102 -13.04 -25.43 -6.88
C ASP A 102 -13.13 -26.48 -8.00
N ALA A 103 -12.49 -26.21 -9.15
CA ALA A 103 -12.44 -27.15 -10.26
C ALA A 103 -11.68 -28.44 -9.92
N ALA A 104 -10.64 -28.36 -9.08
CA ALA A 104 -9.88 -29.51 -8.60
C ALA A 104 -10.72 -30.45 -7.72
N ALA A 105 -11.77 -29.96 -7.04
CA ALA A 105 -12.61 -30.78 -6.16
C ALA A 105 -13.37 -31.89 -6.91
N GLY A 106 -13.58 -31.74 -8.23
CA GLY A 106 -14.20 -32.74 -9.10
C GLY A 106 -13.25 -33.84 -9.60
N LEU A 107 -11.94 -33.73 -9.32
CA LEU A 107 -10.93 -34.65 -9.85
C LEU A 107 -10.63 -35.82 -8.89
N PRO A 108 -10.04 -36.92 -9.41
CA PRO A 108 -9.42 -37.93 -8.56
C PRO A 108 -8.36 -37.30 -7.64
N ALA A 109 -8.26 -37.79 -6.40
CA ALA A 109 -7.46 -37.17 -5.34
C ALA A 109 -6.02 -36.79 -5.74
N GLY A 110 -5.32 -37.63 -6.51
CA GLY A 110 -3.96 -37.31 -6.97
C GLY A 110 -3.90 -36.15 -7.98
N ALA A 111 -4.88 -36.05 -8.87
CA ALA A 111 -4.96 -34.95 -9.84
C ALA A 111 -5.45 -33.66 -9.15
N ALA A 112 -6.40 -33.77 -8.22
CA ALA A 112 -6.87 -32.65 -7.42
C ALA A 112 -5.71 -32.00 -6.63
N GLU A 113 -4.91 -32.81 -5.95
CA GLU A 113 -3.76 -32.32 -5.18
C GLU A 113 -2.68 -31.70 -6.08
N ALA A 114 -2.42 -32.29 -7.25
CA ALA A 114 -1.46 -31.74 -8.20
C ALA A 114 -1.88 -30.36 -8.73
N VAL A 115 -3.16 -30.19 -9.08
CA VAL A 115 -3.73 -28.90 -9.50
C VAL A 115 -3.66 -27.88 -8.36
N ALA A 116 -4.07 -28.27 -7.15
CA ALA A 116 -4.06 -27.40 -5.98
C ALA A 116 -2.64 -26.95 -5.59
N ALA A 117 -1.67 -27.86 -5.61
CA ALA A 117 -0.27 -27.56 -5.31
C ALA A 117 0.31 -26.54 -6.31
N THR A 118 0.13 -26.81 -7.61
CA THR A 118 0.58 -25.94 -8.69
C THR A 118 -0.04 -24.54 -8.59
N ALA A 119 -1.36 -24.46 -8.36
CA ALA A 119 -2.05 -23.18 -8.24
C ALA A 119 -1.58 -22.39 -7.00
N ARG A 120 -1.35 -23.06 -5.86
CA ARG A 120 -0.82 -22.40 -4.65
C ARG A 120 0.60 -21.88 -4.87
N GLU A 121 1.46 -22.65 -5.54
CA GLU A 121 2.82 -22.25 -5.87
C GLU A 121 2.84 -21.04 -6.82
N ALA A 122 2.01 -21.07 -7.87
CA ALA A 122 1.83 -19.94 -8.77
C ALA A 122 1.32 -18.69 -8.04
N PHE A 123 0.41 -18.86 -7.07
CA PHE A 123 -0.11 -17.76 -6.26
C PHE A 123 0.95 -17.15 -5.35
N LEU A 124 1.78 -17.98 -4.70
CA LEU A 124 2.90 -17.50 -3.89
C LEU A 124 3.95 -16.77 -4.75
N THR A 125 4.22 -17.27 -5.96
CA THR A 125 5.06 -16.58 -6.95
C THR A 125 4.46 -15.22 -7.32
N GLY A 126 3.15 -15.18 -7.58
CA GLY A 126 2.42 -13.95 -7.83
C GLY A 126 2.47 -12.94 -6.68
N ILE A 127 2.35 -13.40 -5.43
CA ILE A 127 2.54 -12.55 -4.24
C ILE A 127 3.96 -11.97 -4.22
N GLY A 128 4.99 -12.79 -4.45
CA GLY A 128 6.37 -12.33 -4.46
C GLY A 128 6.61 -11.21 -5.48
N VAL A 129 6.13 -11.39 -6.71
CA VAL A 129 6.20 -10.37 -7.77
C VAL A 129 5.44 -9.10 -7.36
N THR A 130 4.24 -9.26 -6.81
CA THR A 130 3.39 -8.14 -6.37
C THR A 130 4.07 -7.34 -5.25
N MET A 131 4.69 -8.01 -4.29
CA MET A 131 5.46 -7.36 -3.21
C MET A 131 6.67 -6.59 -3.75
N ALA A 132 7.39 -7.15 -4.71
CA ALA A 132 8.52 -6.47 -5.36
C ALA A 132 8.07 -5.20 -6.10
N VAL A 133 6.97 -5.28 -6.86
CA VAL A 133 6.38 -4.13 -7.55
C VAL A 133 5.88 -3.07 -6.55
N ALA A 134 5.17 -3.49 -5.49
CA ALA A 134 4.71 -2.58 -4.45
C ALA A 134 5.88 -1.85 -3.77
N GLY A 135 6.96 -2.57 -3.44
CA GLY A 135 8.17 -1.98 -2.88
C GLY A 135 8.85 -0.98 -3.84
N ALA A 136 8.93 -1.30 -5.13
CA ALA A 136 9.47 -0.41 -6.15
C ALA A 136 8.63 0.88 -6.32
N LEU A 137 7.30 0.74 -6.34
CA LEU A 137 6.37 1.88 -6.40
C LEU A 137 6.52 2.76 -5.16
N LEU A 138 6.58 2.17 -3.96
CA LEU A 138 6.78 2.91 -2.72
C LEU A 138 8.11 3.67 -2.72
N ALA A 139 9.20 3.04 -3.16
CA ALA A 139 10.51 3.68 -3.27
C ALA A 139 10.50 4.83 -4.28
N ALA A 140 9.82 4.67 -5.42
CA ALA A 140 9.67 5.72 -6.42
C ALA A 140 8.88 6.92 -5.89
N VAL A 141 7.76 6.68 -5.18
CA VAL A 141 6.96 7.73 -4.53
C VAL A 141 7.76 8.44 -3.45
N ALA A 142 8.51 7.70 -2.62
CA ALA A 142 9.38 8.27 -1.60
C ALA A 142 10.46 9.17 -2.22
N ALA A 143 11.11 8.72 -3.30
CA ALA A 143 12.10 9.52 -4.03
C ALA A 143 11.48 10.78 -4.65
N ALA A 144 10.28 10.67 -5.23
CA ALA A 144 9.55 11.80 -5.78
C ALA A 144 9.17 12.82 -4.70
N ALA A 145 8.71 12.35 -3.53
CA ALA A 145 8.40 13.20 -2.39
C ALA A 145 9.65 13.93 -1.86
N LEU A 146 10.76 13.22 -1.68
CA LEU A 146 12.04 13.82 -1.25
C LEU A 146 12.53 14.88 -2.25
N TYR A 147 12.36 14.63 -3.55
CA TYR A 147 12.72 15.60 -4.59
C TYR A 147 11.79 16.82 -4.61
N ALA A 148 10.48 16.61 -4.55
CA ALA A 148 9.49 17.67 -4.64
C ALA A 148 9.45 18.58 -3.39
N LEU A 149 9.69 18.03 -2.20
CA LEU A 149 9.64 18.78 -0.94
C LEU A 149 10.98 19.41 -0.55
N ARG A 150 12.05 19.23 -1.35
CA ARG A 150 13.41 19.68 -0.99
C ARG A 150 13.53 21.19 -0.73
N ASP A 151 12.68 21.99 -1.38
CA ASP A 151 12.72 23.47 -1.36
C ASP A 151 11.59 24.07 -0.49
N VAL A 152 10.78 23.24 0.20
CA VAL A 152 9.68 23.71 1.06
C VAL A 152 10.24 24.20 2.41
N PRO A 153 9.93 25.44 2.85
CA PRO A 153 10.39 25.96 4.14
C PRO A 153 9.94 25.08 5.32
N LYS A 154 10.87 24.70 6.20
CA LYS A 154 10.64 23.78 7.34
C LYS A 154 9.87 24.38 8.52
N VAL A 155 9.56 25.67 8.46
CA VAL A 155 8.87 26.39 9.54
C VAL A 155 7.72 27.15 8.91
N ILE A 156 6.50 26.84 9.33
CA ILE A 156 5.35 27.69 9.07
C ILE A 156 5.51 28.89 10.00
N PRO A 157 5.70 30.12 9.49
CA PRO A 157 5.75 31.29 10.33
C PRO A 157 4.45 31.36 11.11
N ASP A 158 4.53 31.42 12.44
CA ASP A 158 3.39 31.72 13.29
C ASP A 158 2.81 33.05 12.81
N SER A 159 1.74 32.99 12.02
CA SER A 159 0.86 34.13 11.81
C SER A 159 -0.02 34.30 13.06
N ALA A 160 0.62 34.42 14.22
CA ALA A 160 0.05 34.95 15.44
C ALA A 160 0.61 36.36 15.60
N GLY A 161 0.03 37.30 14.85
CA GLY A 161 0.48 38.70 14.83
C GLY A 161 -0.65 39.70 14.59
N GLY A 162 -1.91 39.32 14.72
CA GLY A 162 -3.00 40.25 15.01
C GLY A 162 -3.00 40.52 16.51
N ALA A 163 -1.93 41.13 17.03
CA ALA A 163 -1.95 41.66 18.38
C ALA A 163 -3.04 42.72 18.43
N HIS A 164 -4.18 42.39 19.04
CA HIS A 164 -5.08 43.41 19.56
C HIS A 164 -4.24 44.17 20.59
N ASP A 165 -3.69 45.30 20.18
CA ASP A 165 -3.01 46.22 21.06
C ASP A 165 -4.05 46.77 22.04
N PRO A 166 -4.01 46.41 23.33
CA PRO A 166 -4.95 46.95 24.32
C PRO A 166 -4.73 48.45 24.56
N SER A 167 -3.63 49.02 24.05
CA SER A 167 -3.32 50.45 24.17
C SER A 167 -4.16 51.33 23.23
N ALA A 168 -4.73 50.76 22.16
CA ALA A 168 -5.58 51.51 21.23
C ALA A 168 -6.95 51.86 21.80
N ASP A 169 -7.45 51.09 22.77
CA ASP A 169 -8.78 51.28 23.38
C ASP A 169 -8.77 52.26 24.58
N ALA A 170 -7.57 52.62 25.08
CA ALA A 170 -7.41 53.56 26.18
C ALA A 170 -7.36 55.05 25.74
N ALA A 171 -7.32 55.32 24.42
CA ALA A 171 -7.14 56.66 23.88
C ALA A 171 -8.42 57.32 23.32
N ALA A 172 -9.58 56.66 23.40
CA ALA A 172 -10.83 57.25 22.95
C ALA A 172 -11.39 58.26 23.99
N PRO A 173 -11.51 59.56 23.68
CA PRO A 173 -12.15 60.51 24.58
C PRO A 173 -13.65 60.20 24.68
N ARG A 174 -14.15 60.04 25.90
CA ARG A 174 -15.60 59.98 26.18
C ARG A 174 -16.18 61.38 25.94
N SER A 175 -16.86 61.57 24.82
CA SER A 175 -17.77 62.70 24.55
C SER A 175 -19.21 62.28 24.76
#